data_AF-A0A6B3FEM4-F1
#
_entry.id   AF-A0A6B3FEM4-F1
#
_cell.length_a   1.000
_cell.length_b   1.000
_cell.length_c   1.000
_cell.angle_alpha   90.00
_cell.angle_beta   90.00
_cell.angle_gamma   90.00
#
_symmetry.space_group_name_H-M   'P 1'
#
loop_
_entity.id
_entity.type
_entity.pdbx_description
1 polymer ?
#
loop_
_entity_poly.entity_id
_entity_poly.type
_entity_poly.pdbx_seq_one_letter_code
_entity_poly.pdbx_strand_id
1 'polypeptide(L)'
;MLQRFLDQQANPAYATDLAWNIVGANEPLLQWFPWAAYQGNQMRWALLEPEAREQLVDWETTWAHLYLGQIRYERARYPHNESLARLEQEVRAGSPFVRAIWDQGEVVEHTDGRVARLRLPYHQGREVAVRIISMRPMHTDLLRVTVLMREGEDA
;
A
#
# COMPACT_ATOMS: atom_id res chain seq x y z
N MET A 1 -21.31 1.04 6.20
CA MET A 1 -20.67 0.42 7.38
C MET A 1 -19.16 0.53 7.33
N LEU A 2 -18.50 0.13 6.22
CA LEU A 2 -17.05 0.24 6.07
C LEU A 2 -16.51 1.67 6.29
N GLN A 3 -17.03 2.68 5.59
CA GLN A 3 -16.57 4.06 5.76
C GLN A 3 -16.68 4.52 7.22
N ARG A 4 -17.83 4.28 7.87
CA ARG A 4 -18.03 4.60 9.29
C ARG A 4 -17.00 3.91 10.20
N PHE A 5 -16.61 2.67 9.90
CA PHE A 5 -15.55 1.98 10.64
C PHE A 5 -14.19 2.68 10.47
N LEU A 6 -13.85 3.09 9.24
CA LEU A 6 -12.62 3.82 8.94
C LEU A 6 -12.59 5.18 9.66
N ASP A 7 -13.71 5.90 9.63
CA ASP A 7 -13.88 7.21 10.28
C ASP A 7 -13.72 7.15 11.81
N GLN A 8 -13.97 5.99 12.42
CA GLN A 8 -13.79 5.77 13.86
C GLN A 8 -12.34 5.44 14.27
N GLN A 9 -11.44 5.24 13.32
CA GLN A 9 -10.03 5.00 13.64
C GLN A 9 -9.33 6.32 13.97
N ALA A 10 -8.58 6.35 15.07
CA ALA A 10 -7.75 7.49 15.44
C ALA A 10 -6.49 7.63 14.56
N ASN A 11 -6.09 6.54 13.90
CA ASN A 11 -4.93 6.46 13.02
C ASN A 11 -5.34 6.53 11.54
N PRO A 12 -4.43 6.85 10.61
CA PRO A 12 -4.66 6.72 9.18
C PRO A 12 -5.19 5.32 8.82
N ALA A 13 -6.38 5.28 8.22
CA ALA A 13 -7.07 4.06 7.88
C ALA A 13 -7.68 4.15 6.48
N TYR A 14 -7.61 3.04 5.75
CA TYR A 14 -8.12 2.95 4.40
C TYR A 14 -8.56 1.54 4.08
N ALA A 15 -9.37 1.42 3.03
CA ALA A 15 -9.74 0.16 2.45
C ALA A 15 -9.34 0.13 0.98
N THR A 16 -8.86 -1.02 0.53
CA THR A 16 -8.60 -1.30 -0.88
C THR A 16 -9.40 -2.49 -1.38
N ASP A 17 -9.64 -2.52 -2.69
CA ASP A 17 -10.07 -3.74 -3.37
C ASP A 17 -8.91 -4.72 -3.61
N LEU A 18 -9.21 -5.82 -4.31
CA LEU A 18 -8.25 -6.85 -4.67
C LEU A 18 -7.05 -6.29 -5.47
N ALA A 19 -7.28 -5.27 -6.31
CA ALA A 19 -6.26 -4.66 -7.14
C ALA A 19 -5.64 -3.41 -6.49
N TRP A 20 -5.82 -3.20 -5.19
CA TRP A 20 -5.30 -2.07 -4.43
C TRP A 20 -5.86 -0.69 -4.82
N ASN A 21 -7.02 -0.63 -5.46
CA ASN A 21 -7.74 0.64 -5.63
C ASN A 21 -8.31 1.08 -4.28
N ILE A 22 -8.15 2.36 -3.93
CA ILE A 22 -8.72 2.91 -2.70
C ILE A 22 -10.25 2.97 -2.84
N VAL A 23 -10.96 2.26 -1.98
CA VAL A 23 -12.44 2.24 -1.93
C VAL A 23 -13.02 2.97 -0.73
N GLY A 24 -12.16 3.37 0.21
CA GLY A 24 -12.52 4.17 1.37
C GLY A 24 -11.27 4.63 2.11
N ALA A 25 -11.32 5.81 2.71
CA ALA A 25 -10.22 6.44 3.44
C ALA A 25 -10.79 7.34 4.53
N ASN A 26 -10.10 7.44 5.67
CA ASN A 26 -10.44 8.42 6.71
C ASN A 26 -9.62 9.71 6.57
N GLU A 27 -10.05 10.75 7.29
CA GLU A 27 -9.39 12.07 7.25
C GLU A 27 -7.89 12.03 7.60
N PRO A 28 -7.43 11.33 8.67
CA PRO A 28 -6.01 11.20 8.96
C PRO A 28 -5.18 10.61 7.80
N LEU A 29 -5.72 9.65 7.05
CA LEU A 29 -5.06 9.16 5.86
C LEU A 29 -4.92 10.25 4.80
N LEU A 30 -5.99 10.99 4.51
CA LEU A 30 -5.98 12.01 3.47
C LEU A 30 -5.03 13.16 3.80
N GLN A 31 -4.80 13.43 5.08
CA GLN A 31 -3.78 14.38 5.52
C GLN A 31 -2.35 13.89 5.26
N TRP A 32 -2.10 12.58 5.43
CA TRP A 32 -0.79 11.97 5.19
C TRP A 32 -0.53 11.75 3.69
N PHE A 33 -1.57 11.35 2.97
CA PHE A 33 -1.54 10.92 1.58
C PHE A 33 -2.69 11.56 0.78
N PRO A 34 -2.59 12.87 0.45
CA PRO A 34 -3.66 13.58 -0.26
C PRO A 34 -4.04 12.96 -1.61
N TRP A 35 -3.10 12.25 -2.26
CA TRP A 35 -3.36 11.53 -3.51
C TRP A 35 -4.50 10.51 -3.39
N ALA A 36 -4.75 9.97 -2.19
CA ALA A 36 -5.79 8.97 -1.97
C ALA A 36 -7.21 9.53 -2.19
N ALA A 37 -7.41 10.85 -2.07
CA ALA A 37 -8.71 11.50 -2.27
C ALA A 37 -9.19 11.45 -3.73
N TYR A 38 -8.27 11.35 -4.69
CA TYR A 38 -8.60 11.35 -6.12
C TYR A 38 -8.92 9.94 -6.67
N GLN A 39 -9.32 9.00 -5.79
CA GLN A 39 -9.47 7.57 -6.08
C GLN A 39 -8.19 6.97 -6.68
N GLY A 40 -7.10 7.05 -5.92
CA GLY A 40 -5.80 6.49 -6.29
C GLY A 40 -5.71 4.98 -6.11
N ASN A 41 -4.69 4.38 -6.72
CA ASN A 41 -4.31 2.98 -6.48
C ASN A 41 -3.00 2.95 -5.70
N GLN A 42 -3.00 2.26 -4.56
CA GLN A 42 -1.84 2.22 -3.66
C GLN A 42 -0.58 1.70 -4.35
N MET A 43 -0.70 0.65 -5.16
CA MET A 43 0.45 0.05 -5.84
C MET A 43 0.98 0.93 -6.96
N ARG A 44 0.09 1.62 -7.69
CA ARG A 44 0.51 2.61 -8.70
C ARG A 44 1.28 3.74 -8.04
N TRP A 45 0.72 4.33 -6.98
CA TRP A 45 1.43 5.37 -6.23
C TRP A 45 2.78 4.86 -5.74
N ALA A 46 2.81 3.71 -5.07
CA ALA A 46 4.03 3.19 -4.45
C ALA A 46 5.14 2.84 -5.46
N LEU A 47 4.80 2.41 -6.69
CA LEU A 47 5.79 1.88 -7.64
C LEU A 47 6.07 2.79 -8.83
N LEU A 48 5.15 3.70 -9.17
CA LEU A 48 5.24 4.55 -10.36
C LEU A 48 5.49 6.02 -10.02
N GLU A 49 5.02 6.50 -8.88
CA GLU A 49 5.16 7.92 -8.54
C GLU A 49 6.53 8.22 -7.88
N PRO A 50 7.28 9.24 -8.35
CA PRO A 50 8.59 9.56 -7.80
C PRO A 50 8.55 9.90 -6.31
N GLU A 51 7.51 10.62 -5.86
CA GLU A 51 7.36 11.02 -4.46
C GLU A 51 7.27 9.83 -3.51
N ALA A 52 6.74 8.68 -3.95
CA ALA A 52 6.64 7.50 -3.11
C ALA A 52 8.02 6.94 -2.75
N ARG A 53 9.01 7.11 -3.63
CA ARG A 53 10.41 6.68 -3.38
C ARG A 53 11.07 7.49 -2.27
N GLU A 54 10.68 8.75 -2.13
CA GLU A 54 11.18 9.64 -1.09
C GLU A 54 10.43 9.44 0.24
N GLN A 55 9.13 9.16 0.14
CA GLN A 55 8.22 9.03 1.28
C GLN A 55 8.28 7.66 1.95
N LEU A 56 8.57 6.59 1.22
CA LEU A 56 8.77 5.25 1.76
C LEU A 56 10.26 5.04 2.04
N VAL A 57 10.65 5.06 3.32
CA VAL A 57 12.06 4.82 3.69
C VAL A 57 12.45 3.40 3.31
N ASP A 58 13.67 3.23 2.79
CA ASP A 58 14.18 1.96 2.25
C ASP A 58 13.37 1.46 1.02
N TRP A 59 12.87 2.38 0.19
CA TRP A 59 12.04 2.03 -0.98
C TRP A 59 12.71 1.03 -1.93
N GLU A 60 13.93 1.31 -2.37
CA GLU A 60 14.65 0.47 -3.33
C GLU A 60 14.98 -0.92 -2.77
N THR A 61 15.39 -0.98 -1.50
CA THR A 61 15.89 -2.21 -0.86
C THR A 61 14.79 -3.06 -0.23
N THR A 62 13.62 -2.48 0.06
CA THR A 62 12.55 -3.15 0.80
C THR A 62 11.20 -3.01 0.12
N TRP A 63 10.65 -1.79 -0.02
CA TRP A 63 9.24 -1.64 -0.40
C TRP A 63 8.93 -2.03 -1.84
N ALA A 64 9.82 -1.72 -2.77
CA ALA A 64 9.65 -2.12 -4.17
C ALA A 64 9.52 -3.65 -4.29
N HIS A 65 10.39 -4.39 -3.61
CA HIS A 65 10.38 -5.85 -3.54
C HIS A 65 9.06 -6.38 -2.94
N LEU A 66 8.67 -5.88 -1.76
CA LEU A 66 7.47 -6.32 -1.06
C LEU A 66 6.18 -6.06 -1.86
N TYR A 67 6.08 -4.93 -2.54
CA TYR A 67 4.89 -4.60 -3.33
C TYR A 67 4.82 -5.39 -4.64
N LEU A 68 5.95 -5.59 -5.34
CA LEU A 68 6.00 -6.45 -6.52
C LEU A 68 5.68 -7.90 -6.19
N GLY A 69 6.19 -8.40 -5.06
CA GLY A 69 5.87 -9.73 -4.55
C GLY A 69 4.38 -9.93 -4.25
N GLN A 70 3.70 -8.90 -3.75
CA GLN A 70 2.24 -8.92 -3.53
C GLN A 70 1.45 -8.93 -4.82
N ILE A 71 1.83 -8.11 -5.81
CA ILE A 71 1.20 -8.16 -7.14
C ILE A 71 1.33 -9.56 -7.72
N ARG A 72 2.52 -10.18 -7.64
CA ARG A 72 2.74 -11.56 -8.11
C ARG A 72 1.87 -12.57 -7.39
N TYR A 73 1.78 -12.47 -6.06
CA TYR A 73 0.95 -13.36 -5.24
C TYR A 73 -0.52 -13.31 -5.68
N GLU A 74 -1.11 -12.11 -5.77
CA GLU A 74 -2.52 -11.97 -6.16
C GLU A 74 -2.76 -12.33 -7.63
N ARG A 75 -1.81 -12.06 -8.54
CA ARG A 75 -1.88 -12.50 -9.94
C ARG A 75 -1.93 -14.02 -10.08
N ALA A 76 -1.17 -14.74 -9.26
CA ALA A 76 -1.18 -16.20 -9.25
C ALA A 76 -2.51 -16.76 -8.72
N ARG A 77 -3.09 -16.11 -7.70
CA ARG A 77 -4.36 -16.54 -7.09
C ARG A 77 -5.58 -16.20 -7.95
N TYR A 78 -5.53 -15.10 -8.70
CA TYR A 78 -6.63 -14.61 -9.53
C TYR A 78 -6.16 -14.36 -10.98
N PRO A 79 -5.80 -15.43 -11.73
CA PRO A 79 -5.17 -15.30 -13.03
C PRO A 79 -6.03 -14.58 -14.07
N HIS A 80 -7.35 -14.71 -13.97
CA HIS A 80 -8.34 -14.11 -14.88
C HIS A 80 -8.81 -12.71 -14.47
N ASN A 81 -8.29 -12.14 -13.37
CA ASN A 81 -8.66 -10.78 -12.98
C ASN A 81 -7.94 -9.74 -13.84
N GLU A 82 -8.70 -9.02 -14.66
CA GLU A 82 -8.17 -8.04 -15.61
C GLU A 82 -7.53 -6.83 -14.91
N SER A 83 -8.08 -6.37 -13.79
CA SER A 83 -7.54 -5.21 -13.05
C SER A 83 -6.13 -5.50 -12.51
N LEU A 84 -5.91 -6.71 -11.98
CA LEU A 84 -4.60 -7.15 -11.55
C LEU A 84 -3.64 -7.30 -12.74
N ALA A 85 -4.08 -7.91 -13.84
CA ALA A 85 -3.26 -8.07 -15.04
C ALA A 85 -2.79 -6.72 -15.61
N ARG A 86 -3.69 -5.74 -15.63
CA ARG A 86 -3.38 -4.37 -16.06
C ARG A 86 -2.38 -3.69 -15.12
N LEU A 87 -2.59 -3.80 -13.81
CA LEU A 87 -1.67 -3.25 -12.81
C LEU A 87 -0.26 -3.84 -12.97
N GLU A 88 -0.15 -5.17 -13.13
CA GLU A 88 1.12 -5.85 -13.37
C GLU A 88 1.85 -5.28 -14.61
N GLN A 89 1.13 -5.14 -15.72
CA GLN A 89 1.69 -4.62 -16.97
C GLN A 89 2.19 -3.17 -16.82
N GLU A 90 1.38 -2.30 -16.22
CA GLU A 90 1.73 -0.90 -15.98
C GLU A 90 2.98 -0.77 -15.09
N VAL A 91 3.01 -1.49 -13.97
CA VAL A 91 4.13 -1.47 -13.02
C VAL A 91 5.41 -1.96 -13.69
N ARG A 92 5.36 -3.07 -14.44
CA ARG A 92 6.54 -3.60 -15.16
C ARG A 92 7.02 -2.66 -16.26
N ALA A 93 6.13 -1.87 -16.85
CA ALA A 93 6.47 -0.88 -17.86
C ALA A 93 7.06 0.41 -17.26
N GLY A 94 6.77 0.72 -15.99
CA GLY A 94 7.09 2.00 -15.36
C GLY A 94 8.58 2.30 -15.17
N SER A 95 9.43 1.29 -14.97
CA SER A 95 10.87 1.51 -14.75
C SER A 95 11.72 0.27 -15.02
N PRO A 96 12.95 0.41 -15.57
CA PRO A 96 13.90 -0.69 -15.67
C PRO A 96 14.26 -1.33 -14.32
N PHE A 97 14.34 -0.52 -13.26
CA PHE A 97 14.60 -1.00 -11.90
C PHE A 97 13.49 -1.94 -11.41
N VAL A 98 12.23 -1.51 -11.55
CA VAL A 98 11.05 -2.31 -11.20
C VAL A 98 10.99 -3.61 -12.01
N ARG A 99 11.31 -3.55 -13.30
CA ARG A 99 11.38 -4.74 -14.15
C ARG A 99 12.45 -5.73 -13.67
N ALA A 100 13.64 -5.24 -13.31
CA ALA A 100 14.71 -6.08 -12.80
C ALA A 100 14.33 -6.79 -11.49
N ILE A 101 13.64 -6.10 -10.57
CA ILE A 101 13.10 -6.74 -9.35
C ILE A 101 12.01 -7.74 -9.69
N TRP A 102 11.09 -7.39 -10.58
CA TRP A 102 10.03 -8.31 -10.99
C TRP A 102 10.62 -9.63 -11.51
N ASP A 103 11.65 -9.57 -12.35
CA ASP A 103 12.25 -10.76 -12.96
C ASP A 103 12.97 -11.68 -11.94
N GLN A 104 13.24 -11.21 -10.71
CA GLN A 104 13.76 -12.06 -9.62
C GLN A 104 12.72 -13.04 -9.08
N GLY A 105 11.42 -12.79 -9.33
CA GLY A 105 10.37 -13.77 -9.06
C GLY A 105 9.91 -13.86 -7.61
N GLU A 106 10.25 -12.89 -6.76
CA GLU A 106 9.81 -12.86 -5.36
C GLU A 106 8.28 -12.89 -5.25
N VAL A 107 7.77 -13.63 -4.26
CA VAL A 107 6.35 -13.76 -3.93
C VAL A 107 6.17 -13.36 -2.47
N VAL A 108 5.26 -12.42 -2.20
CA VAL A 108 4.96 -11.92 -0.86
C VAL A 108 3.45 -11.88 -0.70
N GLU A 109 2.90 -12.50 0.34
CA GLU A 109 1.44 -12.55 0.51
C GLU A 109 0.87 -11.22 1.02
N HIS A 110 1.46 -10.64 2.06
CA HIS A 110 1.03 -9.37 2.64
C HIS A 110 2.16 -8.68 3.41
N THR A 111 1.94 -7.41 3.75
CA THR A 111 2.83 -6.61 4.63
C THR A 111 2.28 -6.40 6.04
N ASP A 112 1.18 -7.08 6.40
CA ASP A 112 0.63 -7.04 7.76
C ASP A 112 1.70 -7.31 8.84
N GLY A 113 1.59 -6.57 9.95
CA GLY A 113 2.50 -6.62 11.08
C GLY A 113 3.85 -5.91 10.88
N ARG A 114 4.23 -5.56 9.64
CA ARG A 114 5.51 -4.88 9.36
C ARG A 114 5.49 -3.45 9.86
N VAL A 115 6.67 -2.99 10.28
CA VAL A 115 6.91 -1.57 10.58
C VAL A 115 7.40 -0.89 9.31
N ALA A 116 6.69 0.15 8.89
CA ALA A 116 7.09 1.06 7.84
C ALA A 116 7.64 2.35 8.43
N ARG A 117 8.77 2.81 7.88
CA ARG A 117 9.30 4.13 8.18
C ARG A 117 8.92 5.05 7.04
N LEU A 118 8.24 6.14 7.37
CA LEU A 118 7.65 7.06 6.40
C LEU A 118 8.25 8.45 6.59
N ARG A 119 8.50 9.14 5.48
CA ARG A 119 9.00 10.51 5.45
C ARG A 119 8.02 11.41 4.70
N LEU A 120 6.94 11.82 5.39
CA LEU A 120 5.83 12.51 4.74
C LEU A 120 5.93 14.04 4.91
N PRO A 121 5.46 14.83 3.93
CA PRO A 121 5.33 16.28 4.07
C PRO A 121 4.48 16.70 5.28
N TYR A 122 3.43 15.94 5.61
CA TYR A 122 2.58 16.16 6.79
C TYR A 122 3.36 16.10 8.12
N HIS A 123 4.48 15.36 8.16
CA HIS A 123 5.39 15.31 9.30
C HIS A 123 6.63 16.19 9.13
N GLN A 124 6.55 17.19 8.23
CA GLN A 124 7.63 18.12 7.94
C GLN A 124 8.93 17.40 7.52
N GLY A 125 8.79 16.26 6.84
CA GLY A 125 9.92 15.44 6.39
C GLY A 125 10.63 14.67 7.51
N ARG A 126 10.08 14.63 8.73
CA ARG A 126 10.56 13.71 9.78
C ARG A 126 10.21 12.27 9.44
N GLU A 127 11.13 11.37 9.77
CA GLU A 127 10.88 9.94 9.73
C GLU A 127 9.94 9.54 10.87
N VAL A 128 8.87 8.82 10.53
CA VAL A 128 7.88 8.29 11.48
C VAL A 128 7.72 6.80 11.24
N ALA A 129 7.86 6.01 12.30
CA ALA A 129 7.60 4.58 12.27
C ALA A 129 6.11 4.29 12.49
N VAL A 130 5.53 3.47 11.62
CA VAL A 130 4.16 2.98 11.74
C VAL A 130 4.11 1.48 11.56
N ARG A 131 3.33 0.81 12.38
CA ARG A 131 2.96 -0.59 12.19
C ARG A 131 1.78 -0.68 11.24
N ILE A 132 1.93 -1.50 10.20
CA ILE A 132 0.87 -1.81 9.24
C ILE A 132 0.00 -2.90 9.86
N ILE A 133 -1.27 -2.59 10.11
CA ILE A 133 -2.27 -3.58 10.53
C ILE A 133 -3.26 -3.74 9.37
N SER A 134 -3.27 -4.90 8.73
CA SER A 134 -4.14 -5.22 7.60
C SER A 134 -5.06 -6.39 7.92
N MET A 135 -6.33 -6.25 7.56
CA MET A 135 -7.35 -7.27 7.81
C MET A 135 -8.28 -7.42 6.62
N ARG A 136 -8.79 -8.64 6.41
CA ARG A 136 -9.83 -8.93 5.42
C ARG A 136 -11.18 -9.05 6.15
N PRO A 137 -12.25 -8.37 5.69
CA PRO A 137 -13.57 -8.55 6.27
C PRO A 137 -14.09 -9.98 6.10
N MET A 138 -14.80 -10.53 7.10
CA MET A 138 -15.25 -11.93 7.09
C MET A 138 -16.11 -12.33 5.87
N HIS A 139 -16.84 -11.38 5.28
CA HIS A 139 -17.76 -11.65 4.18
C HIS A 139 -17.13 -11.45 2.79
N THR A 140 -15.84 -11.09 2.70
CA THR A 140 -15.16 -10.90 1.43
C THR A 140 -13.64 -10.93 1.56
N ASP A 141 -13.00 -11.74 0.72
CA ASP A 141 -11.54 -11.71 0.57
C ASP A 141 -11.05 -10.65 -0.41
N LEU A 142 -11.98 -9.95 -1.08
CA LEU A 142 -11.69 -8.96 -2.11
C LEU A 142 -11.46 -7.56 -1.55
N LEU A 143 -11.69 -7.35 -0.25
CA LEU A 143 -11.40 -6.10 0.43
C LEU A 143 -10.31 -6.30 1.46
N ARG A 144 -9.42 -5.33 1.54
CA ARG A 144 -8.45 -5.19 2.63
C ARG A 144 -8.69 -3.88 3.34
N VAL A 145 -8.70 -3.92 4.65
CA VAL A 145 -8.73 -2.72 5.51
C VAL A 145 -7.38 -2.62 6.18
N THR A 146 -6.74 -1.46 6.05
CA THR A 146 -5.41 -1.21 6.57
C THR A 146 -5.43 0.01 7.48
N VAL A 147 -4.80 -0.12 8.65
CA VAL A 147 -4.58 0.96 9.61
C VAL A 147 -3.07 1.12 9.81
N LEU A 148 -2.58 2.35 9.73
CA LEU A 148 -1.18 2.70 10.00
C LEU A 148 -1.06 3.20 11.43
N MET A 149 -0.76 2.31 12.38
CA MET A 149 -0.63 2.69 13.78
C MET A 149 0.77 3.23 14.03
N ARG A 150 0.90 4.45 14.57
CA ARG A 150 2.21 4.92 15.03
C ARG A 150 2.77 3.95 16.07
N GLU A 151 4.04 3.60 15.92
CA GLU A 151 4.78 3.03 17.05
C GLU A 151 4.88 4.14 18.11
N GLY A 152 4.46 3.86 19.34
CA GLY A 152 4.59 4.83 20.43
C GLY A 152 6.06 5.20 20.67
N GLU A 153 6.31 6.41 21.17
CA GLU A 153 7.61 6.75 21.79
C GLU A 153 7.82 6.00 23.13
N ASP A 154 6.85 5.20 23.57
CA ASP A 154 6.89 4.45 24.82
C ASP A 154 6.80 2.93 24.57
N ALA A 155 7.97 2.28 24.63
CA ALA A 155 8.16 0.93 25.13
C ALA A 155 9.26 0.97 26.20
#